data_AF-A0AAN4ZR22-F1
#
_entry.id   AF-A0AAN4ZR22-F1
#
_cell.length_a   1.000
_cell.length_b   1.000
_cell.length_c   1.000
_cell.angle_alpha   90.00
_cell.angle_beta   90.00
_cell.angle_gamma   90.00
#
_symmetry.space_group_name_H-M   'P 1'
#
loop_
_entity.id
_entity.type
_entity.pdbx_description
1 polymer ?
#
loop_
_entity_poly.entity_id
_entity_poly.type
_entity_poly.pdbx_seq_one_letter_code
_entity_poly.pdbx_strand_id
1 'polypeptide(L)'
;MNCETKHALHCAALLIWIGLFAYLCGAFTPETAPIHPIQTYGYIGTIILYSLRILSLLVLPQCLCNLLGLTLFNAFREKVHLKAAPLLAPFVCFRVVTKGLYPRLVKENLVLNMEACRKAGMENFMFEVVTDNRLDLTTMSRVREIVVPPSYETKSGARFKARALQYCLEEEVNRLQDSDWIVHLDEETLLTANSICGILNFCEDGSHQFGQGVITYANGEIVNWLTTLSDSFRVADDMGKLRLQLKMFHKPLFGWKGSFVVTQVGAERKVSFDHGPEGSIAEDCYFSMVAMKHGYSFDFIEGEMLEKSPFTMWDFLQQRKRWLQGLLLTVHSPKIDAAHKMLLALSVYAWTTMPVTSLQLFLCPLFPLPKFLPFDATIAFIGAINLYMYLFGVIKSFSHRYRKNVWRLLLYTVGAIIAIPFNIVIENVAVLVGLWGDKKTFFIVQKEREPMIV
;
A
#
# COMPACT_ATOMS: atom_id res chain seq x y z
N MET A 1 -5.67 -26.47 -12.20
CA MET A 1 -4.89 -26.43 -10.95
C MET A 1 -5.70 -25.70 -9.89
N ASN A 2 -5.99 -26.33 -8.75
CA ASN A 2 -6.75 -25.72 -7.66
C ASN A 2 -5.89 -24.68 -6.90
N CYS A 3 -6.50 -23.92 -5.98
CA CYS A 3 -5.79 -22.86 -5.25
C CYS A 3 -4.69 -23.39 -4.31
N GLU A 4 -4.87 -24.58 -3.72
CA GLU A 4 -3.87 -25.14 -2.80
C GLU A 4 -2.61 -25.62 -3.53
N THR A 5 -2.75 -26.23 -4.72
CA THR A 5 -1.60 -26.56 -5.55
C THR A 5 -0.88 -25.30 -6.05
N LYS A 6 -1.62 -24.24 -6.42
CA LYS A 6 -1.00 -22.95 -6.79
C LYS A 6 -0.18 -22.37 -5.65
N HIS A 7 -0.72 -22.41 -4.43
CA HIS A 7 -0.04 -21.93 -3.23
C HIS A 7 1.21 -22.76 -2.90
N ALA A 8 1.10 -24.10 -2.91
CA ALA A 8 2.24 -24.97 -2.65
C ALA A 8 3.38 -24.76 -3.67
N LEU A 9 3.05 -24.62 -4.96
CA LEU A 9 4.04 -24.32 -6.00
C LEU A 9 4.68 -22.95 -5.80
N HIS A 10 3.90 -21.95 -5.42
CA HIS A 10 4.41 -20.63 -5.08
C HIS A 10 5.38 -20.65 -3.89
N CYS A 11 5.03 -21.35 -2.81
CA CYS A 11 5.89 -21.50 -1.63
C CYS A 11 7.20 -22.24 -2.00
N ALA A 12 7.11 -23.32 -2.78
CA ALA A 12 8.28 -24.04 -3.26
C ALA A 12 9.17 -23.14 -4.15
N ALA A 13 8.56 -22.40 -5.09
CA ALA A 13 9.29 -21.47 -5.96
C ALA A 13 9.99 -20.36 -5.18
N LEU A 14 9.34 -19.80 -4.15
CA LEU A 14 9.93 -18.79 -3.28
C LEU A 14 11.15 -19.34 -2.51
N LEU A 15 11.03 -20.52 -1.90
CA LEU A 15 12.14 -21.13 -1.15
C LEU A 15 13.32 -21.50 -2.05
N ILE A 16 13.05 -22.06 -3.24
CA ILE A 16 14.06 -22.34 -4.25
C ILE A 16 14.74 -21.05 -4.70
N TRP A 17 13.96 -19.99 -4.95
CA TRP A 17 14.49 -18.69 -5.34
C TRP A 17 15.41 -18.09 -4.26
N ILE A 18 15.03 -18.15 -2.99
CA ILE A 18 15.88 -17.66 -1.88
C ILE A 18 17.22 -18.40 -1.86
N GLY A 19 17.21 -19.74 -1.97
CA GLY A 19 18.43 -20.55 -1.98
C GLY A 19 19.31 -20.28 -3.20
N LEU A 20 18.70 -20.23 -4.39
CA LEU A 20 19.39 -19.93 -5.65
C LEU A 20 20.00 -18.53 -5.63
N PHE A 21 19.24 -17.53 -5.18
CA PHE A 21 19.71 -16.15 -5.13
C PHE A 21 20.88 -15.99 -4.16
N ALA A 22 20.81 -16.62 -2.97
CA ALA A 22 21.92 -16.64 -2.03
C ALA A 22 23.19 -17.30 -2.61
N TYR A 23 23.03 -18.38 -3.38
CA TYR A 23 24.14 -19.00 -4.12
C TYR A 23 24.72 -18.07 -5.19
N LEU A 24 23.87 -17.43 -6.01
CA LEU A 24 24.30 -16.51 -7.08
C LEU A 24 25.00 -15.26 -6.55
N CYS A 25 24.58 -14.75 -5.39
CA CYS A 25 25.27 -13.66 -4.70
C CYS A 25 26.57 -14.11 -4.01
N GLY A 26 26.93 -15.40 -4.09
CA GLY A 26 28.15 -15.93 -3.52
C GLY A 26 28.15 -16.00 -1.98
N ALA A 27 26.98 -15.97 -1.33
CA ALA A 27 26.88 -15.97 0.13
C ALA A 27 27.55 -17.20 0.77
N PHE A 28 27.56 -18.32 0.05
CA PHE A 28 28.17 -19.59 0.49
C PHE A 28 29.54 -19.88 -0.15
N THR A 29 30.05 -18.98 -0.99
CA THR A 29 31.35 -19.21 -1.65
C THR A 29 32.48 -18.85 -0.69
N PRO A 30 33.52 -19.70 -0.54
CA PRO A 30 34.66 -19.39 0.31
C PRO A 30 35.39 -18.14 -0.17
N GLU A 31 36.04 -17.42 0.74
CA GLU A 31 36.95 -16.34 0.37
C GLU A 31 38.18 -16.91 -0.33
N THR A 32 38.54 -16.33 -1.47
CA THR A 32 39.72 -16.75 -2.23
C THR A 32 41.00 -16.08 -1.71
N ALA A 33 40.89 -14.94 -1.05
CA ALA A 33 42.00 -14.20 -0.46
C ALA A 33 41.53 -13.44 0.79
N PRO A 34 42.35 -13.35 1.85
CA PRO A 34 42.00 -12.58 3.04
C PRO A 34 41.98 -11.08 2.70
N ILE A 35 40.87 -10.42 3.05
CA ILE A 35 40.72 -8.98 2.89
C ILE A 35 40.97 -8.33 4.27
N HIS A 36 41.83 -7.31 4.31
CA HIS A 36 42.10 -6.53 5.52
C HIS A 36 41.58 -5.09 5.36
N PRO A 37 40.29 -4.80 5.64
CA PRO A 37 39.66 -3.52 5.32
C PRO A 37 40.40 -2.29 5.81
N ILE A 38 40.91 -2.31 7.05
CA ILE A 38 41.62 -1.17 7.63
C ILE A 38 42.91 -0.87 6.88
N GLN A 39 43.62 -1.90 6.42
CA GLN A 39 44.86 -1.73 5.64
C GLN A 39 44.54 -1.27 4.21
N THR A 40 43.47 -1.79 3.61
CA THR A 40 43.11 -1.49 2.21
C THR A 40 42.40 -0.14 2.05
N TYR A 41 41.49 0.20 2.95
CA TYR A 41 40.56 1.34 2.82
C TYR A 41 40.74 2.39 3.94
N GLY A 42 41.63 2.15 4.90
CA GLY A 42 41.76 2.98 6.10
C GLY A 42 40.57 2.84 7.05
N TYR A 43 40.67 3.50 8.21
CA TYR A 43 39.61 3.48 9.24
C TYR A 43 38.29 4.07 8.72
N ILE A 44 38.33 5.23 8.06
CA ILE A 44 37.14 5.95 7.61
C ILE A 44 36.41 5.14 6.52
N GLY A 45 37.12 4.67 5.50
CA GLY A 45 36.53 3.87 4.42
C GLY A 45 35.91 2.58 4.93
N THR A 46 36.61 1.89 5.84
CA THR A 46 36.10 0.67 6.49
C THR A 46 34.80 0.94 7.25
N ILE A 47 34.75 1.99 8.07
CA ILE A 47 33.55 2.36 8.84
C ILE A 47 32.38 2.63 7.88
N ILE A 48 32.60 3.43 6.83
CA ILE A 48 31.55 3.75 5.84
C ILE A 48 31.00 2.46 5.21
N LEU A 49 31.87 1.57 4.71
CA LEU A 49 31.44 0.34 4.04
C LEU A 49 30.62 -0.57 4.97
N TYR A 50 31.06 -0.76 6.22
CA TYR A 50 30.29 -1.54 7.20
C TYR A 50 28.97 -0.88 7.58
N SER A 51 28.95 0.45 7.78
CA SER A 51 27.72 1.19 8.09
C SER A 51 26.68 1.04 6.98
N LEU A 52 27.07 1.16 5.71
CA LEU A 52 26.16 0.94 4.58
C LEU A 52 25.55 -0.46 4.61
N ARG A 53 26.39 -1.48 4.81
CA ARG A 53 25.94 -2.87 4.85
C ARG A 53 24.96 -3.11 6.01
N ILE A 54 25.21 -2.52 7.18
CA ILE A 54 24.31 -2.59 8.35
C ILE A 54 22.99 -1.88 8.08
N LEU A 55 22.99 -0.72 7.42
CA LEU A 55 21.75 0.00 7.06
C LEU A 55 20.80 -0.85 6.19
N SER A 56 21.34 -1.78 5.40
CA SER A 56 20.52 -2.67 4.59
C SER A 56 19.70 -3.66 5.43
N LEU A 57 20.09 -3.90 6.68
CA LEU A 57 19.33 -4.73 7.62
C LEU A 57 18.05 -4.06 8.14
N LEU A 58 17.87 -2.74 7.95
CA LEU A 58 16.63 -2.05 8.32
C LEU A 58 15.40 -2.64 7.60
N VAL A 59 15.61 -3.22 6.41
CA VAL A 59 14.60 -3.88 5.59
C VAL A 59 14.22 -5.28 6.13
N LEU A 60 15.03 -5.87 7.02
CA LEU A 60 14.86 -7.27 7.44
C LEU A 60 13.48 -7.56 8.05
N PRO A 61 12.94 -6.76 9.00
CA PRO A 61 11.64 -7.05 9.61
C PRO A 61 10.50 -7.13 8.58
N GLN A 62 10.46 -6.21 7.61
CA GLN A 62 9.44 -6.26 6.56
C GLN A 62 9.61 -7.46 5.62
N CYS A 63 10.85 -7.87 5.31
CA CYS A 63 11.11 -9.04 4.47
C CYS A 63 10.66 -10.34 5.16
N LEU A 64 10.88 -10.46 6.47
CA LEU A 64 10.39 -11.58 7.27
C LEU A 64 8.86 -11.64 7.26
N CYS A 65 8.20 -10.49 7.46
CA CYS A 65 6.74 -10.41 7.41
C CYS A 65 6.18 -10.70 6.01
N ASN A 66 6.87 -10.28 4.95
CA ASN A 66 6.50 -10.62 3.58
C ASN A 66 6.64 -12.12 3.30
N LEU A 67 7.76 -12.75 3.71
CA LEU A 67 7.94 -14.20 3.60
C LEU A 67 6.81 -14.96 4.32
N LEU A 68 6.57 -14.63 5.59
CA LEU A 68 5.55 -15.30 6.39
C LEU A 68 4.14 -15.07 5.83
N GLY A 69 3.81 -13.83 5.42
CA GLY A 69 2.51 -13.53 4.84
C GLY A 69 2.24 -14.29 3.54
N LEU A 70 3.22 -14.33 2.64
CA LEU A 70 3.11 -15.02 1.35
C LEU A 70 3.09 -16.55 1.47
N THR A 71 3.59 -17.11 2.58
CA THR A 71 3.65 -18.57 2.79
C THR A 71 2.52 -19.11 3.66
N LEU A 72 2.13 -18.39 4.72
CA LEU A 72 1.09 -18.81 5.66
C LEU A 72 -0.32 -18.61 5.10
N PHE A 73 -0.54 -17.61 4.24
CA PHE A 73 -1.86 -17.29 3.73
C PHE A 73 -1.96 -17.51 2.22
N ASN A 74 -2.95 -18.30 1.80
CA ASN A 74 -3.15 -18.61 0.39
C ASN A 74 -3.62 -17.38 -0.40
N ALA A 75 -2.77 -16.88 -1.31
CA ALA A 75 -3.04 -15.72 -2.16
C ALA A 75 -3.75 -16.07 -3.49
N PHE A 76 -4.03 -17.35 -3.75
CA PHE A 76 -4.61 -17.85 -5.00
C PHE A 76 -6.07 -18.25 -4.88
N ARG A 77 -6.74 -17.89 -3.78
CA ARG A 77 -8.18 -18.06 -3.62
C ARG A 77 -8.91 -17.09 -4.55
N GLU A 78 -9.66 -17.65 -5.51
CA GLU A 78 -10.30 -16.86 -6.58
C GLU A 78 -11.68 -16.31 -6.19
N LYS A 79 -12.35 -16.94 -5.22
CA LYS A 79 -13.71 -16.59 -4.81
C LYS A 79 -13.78 -16.39 -3.30
N VAL A 80 -14.37 -15.27 -2.89
CA VAL A 80 -14.73 -15.02 -1.51
C VAL A 80 -16.19 -15.43 -1.33
N HIS A 81 -16.44 -16.41 -0.47
CA HIS A 81 -17.78 -16.87 -0.16
C HIS A 81 -18.37 -16.04 0.97
N LEU A 82 -19.60 -15.60 0.81
CA LEU A 82 -20.37 -14.97 1.88
C LEU A 82 -20.63 -15.98 2.99
N LYS A 83 -20.38 -15.56 4.22
CA LYS A 83 -20.62 -16.36 5.44
C LYS A 83 -22.06 -16.20 5.95
N ALA A 84 -22.71 -15.08 5.63
CA ALA A 84 -24.06 -14.75 6.03
C ALA A 84 -24.89 -14.25 4.83
N ALA A 85 -26.21 -14.21 5.00
CA ALA A 85 -27.12 -13.71 3.98
C ALA A 85 -26.94 -12.18 3.82
N PRO A 86 -26.70 -11.66 2.59
CA PRO A 86 -26.51 -10.23 2.35
C PRO A 86 -27.62 -9.32 2.86
N LEU A 87 -28.86 -9.83 2.92
CA LEU A 87 -30.03 -9.10 3.42
C LEU A 87 -29.90 -8.72 4.89
N LEU A 88 -29.22 -9.55 5.68
CA LEU A 88 -29.00 -9.34 7.11
C LEU A 88 -27.74 -8.54 7.39
N ALA A 89 -26.94 -8.24 6.37
CA ALA A 89 -25.67 -7.56 6.56
C ALA A 89 -25.88 -6.13 7.09
N PRO A 90 -24.96 -5.64 7.94
CA PRO A 90 -24.97 -4.28 8.45
C PRO A 90 -25.02 -3.25 7.32
N PHE A 91 -25.50 -2.04 7.65
CA PHE A 91 -25.47 -0.93 6.72
C PHE A 91 -24.02 -0.50 6.43
N VAL A 92 -23.72 -0.32 5.15
CA VAL A 92 -22.40 0.10 4.68
C VAL A 92 -22.48 1.36 3.81
N CYS A 93 -21.76 2.39 4.21
CA CYS A 93 -21.56 3.60 3.43
C CYS A 93 -20.24 3.53 2.66
N PHE A 94 -20.27 3.56 1.33
CA PHE A 94 -19.07 3.72 0.52
C PHE A 94 -18.75 5.20 0.37
N ARG A 95 -17.68 5.66 1.01
CA ARG A 95 -17.26 7.06 1.02
C ARG A 95 -16.14 7.29 0.00
N VAL A 96 -16.45 8.02 -1.06
CA VAL A 96 -15.51 8.43 -2.10
C VAL A 96 -15.05 9.85 -1.79
N VAL A 97 -13.74 10.09 -1.67
CA VAL A 97 -13.20 11.44 -1.48
C VAL A 97 -12.51 11.91 -2.75
N THR A 98 -12.89 13.10 -3.24
CA THR A 98 -12.36 13.67 -4.48
C THR A 98 -12.16 15.17 -4.36
N LYS A 99 -11.25 15.73 -5.15
CA LYS A 99 -11.16 17.18 -5.36
C LYS A 99 -12.26 17.70 -6.29
N GLY A 100 -12.99 16.82 -6.96
CA GLY A 100 -14.03 17.17 -7.93
C GLY A 100 -13.49 17.65 -9.28
N LEU A 101 -12.22 17.35 -9.59
CA LEU A 101 -11.59 17.74 -10.85
C LEU A 101 -11.94 16.81 -12.02
N TYR A 102 -12.42 15.60 -11.74
CA TYR A 102 -12.76 14.58 -12.73
C TYR A 102 -14.23 14.12 -12.58
N PRO A 103 -15.22 15.00 -12.81
CA PRO A 103 -16.64 14.71 -12.58
C PRO A 103 -17.14 13.49 -13.35
N ARG A 104 -16.67 13.31 -14.58
CA ARG A 104 -17.05 12.19 -15.45
C ARG A 104 -16.54 10.86 -14.90
N LEU A 105 -15.26 10.79 -14.52
CA LEU A 105 -14.65 9.62 -13.89
C LEU A 105 -15.44 9.19 -12.64
N VAL A 106 -15.76 10.14 -11.76
CA VAL A 106 -16.52 9.87 -10.53
C VAL A 106 -17.91 9.31 -10.87
N LYS A 107 -18.63 9.93 -11.80
CA LYS A 107 -19.97 9.47 -12.24
C LYS A 107 -19.93 8.07 -12.84
N GLU A 108 -19.00 7.80 -13.75
CA GLU A 108 -18.82 6.49 -14.38
C GLU A 108 -18.49 5.40 -13.34
N ASN A 109 -17.56 5.68 -12.42
CA ASN A 109 -17.17 4.73 -11.39
C ASN A 109 -18.29 4.46 -10.38
N LEU A 110 -19.09 5.47 -10.00
CA LEU A 110 -20.26 5.27 -9.14
C LEU A 110 -21.27 4.31 -9.78
N VAL A 111 -21.55 4.45 -11.08
CA VAL A 111 -22.44 3.53 -11.80
C VAL A 111 -21.92 2.10 -11.76
N LEU A 112 -20.62 1.91 -12.05
CA LEU A 112 -19.98 0.59 -12.03
C LEU A 112 -19.97 -0.03 -10.62
N ASN A 113 -19.67 0.77 -9.59
CA ASN A 113 -19.60 0.30 -8.22
C ASN A 113 -20.98 -0.03 -7.64
N MET A 114 -22.01 0.78 -7.92
CA MET A 114 -23.39 0.45 -7.56
C MET A 114 -23.85 -0.85 -8.23
N GLU A 115 -23.49 -1.05 -9.50
CA GLU A 115 -23.80 -2.29 -10.21
C GLU A 115 -23.07 -3.50 -9.61
N ALA A 116 -21.81 -3.33 -9.18
CA ALA A 116 -21.08 -4.36 -8.46
C ALA A 116 -21.77 -4.73 -7.13
N CYS A 117 -22.22 -3.75 -6.35
CA CYS A 117 -23.00 -3.95 -5.12
C CYS A 117 -24.29 -4.74 -5.39
N ARG A 118 -25.06 -4.35 -6.41
CA ARG A 118 -26.30 -5.06 -6.79
C ARG A 118 -26.02 -6.50 -7.22
N LYS A 119 -25.00 -6.72 -8.04
CA LYS A 119 -24.61 -8.07 -8.50
C LYS A 119 -24.12 -8.97 -7.37
N ALA A 120 -23.53 -8.39 -6.32
CA ALA A 120 -23.14 -9.11 -5.12
C ALA A 120 -24.32 -9.39 -4.16
N GLY A 121 -25.53 -8.89 -4.47
CA GLY A 121 -26.73 -9.06 -3.66
C GLY A 121 -26.81 -8.12 -2.45
N MET A 122 -26.03 -7.03 -2.45
CA MET A 122 -26.00 -6.08 -1.34
C MET A 122 -27.23 -5.18 -1.39
N GLU A 123 -27.98 -5.11 -0.28
CA GLU A 123 -29.17 -4.27 -0.17
C GLU A 123 -28.99 -3.08 0.77
N ASN A 124 -28.26 -3.22 1.88
CA ASN A 124 -28.13 -2.16 2.88
C ASN A 124 -26.87 -1.30 2.64
N PHE A 125 -26.91 -0.43 1.63
CA PHE A 125 -25.76 0.42 1.29
C PHE A 125 -26.11 1.79 0.72
N MET A 126 -25.18 2.74 0.85
CA MET A 126 -25.22 4.00 0.11
C MET A 126 -23.81 4.41 -0.32
N PHE A 127 -23.73 5.41 -1.19
CA PHE A 127 -22.49 6.10 -1.52
C PHE A 127 -22.54 7.53 -0.97
N GLU A 128 -21.49 7.95 -0.29
CA GLU A 128 -21.21 9.35 0.02
C GLU A 128 -20.04 9.84 -0.83
N VAL A 129 -20.24 10.91 -1.59
CA VAL A 129 -19.20 11.54 -2.38
C VAL A 129 -18.84 12.85 -1.74
N VAL A 130 -17.65 12.88 -1.14
CA VAL A 130 -17.10 14.02 -0.42
C VAL A 130 -16.21 14.78 -1.38
N THR A 131 -16.57 16.03 -1.67
CA THR A 131 -15.89 16.79 -2.71
C THR A 131 -15.63 18.23 -2.34
N ASP A 132 -14.49 18.77 -2.81
CA ASP A 132 -14.21 20.21 -2.72
C ASP A 132 -14.99 21.00 -3.78
N ASN A 133 -15.30 20.40 -4.94
CA ASN A 133 -16.02 21.05 -6.05
C ASN A 133 -17.29 20.27 -6.38
N ARG A 134 -18.42 20.98 -6.45
CA ARG A 134 -19.72 20.36 -6.74
C ARG A 134 -19.72 19.58 -8.07
N LEU A 135 -20.31 18.39 -8.05
CA LEU A 135 -20.40 17.41 -9.13
C LEU A 135 -21.82 17.20 -9.65
N ASP A 136 -22.83 17.72 -8.94
CA ASP A 136 -24.25 17.61 -9.25
C ASP A 136 -24.72 16.16 -9.38
N LEU A 137 -24.61 15.40 -8.27
CA LEU A 137 -24.95 13.98 -8.19
C LEU A 137 -26.37 13.70 -7.66
N THR A 138 -27.18 14.75 -7.47
CA THR A 138 -28.50 14.69 -6.82
C THR A 138 -29.52 13.78 -7.50
N THR A 139 -29.33 13.46 -8.79
CA THR A 139 -30.22 12.58 -9.55
C THR A 139 -29.93 11.09 -9.36
N MET A 140 -28.83 10.71 -8.69
CA MET A 140 -28.43 9.32 -8.52
C MET A 140 -29.02 8.73 -7.23
N SER A 141 -29.87 7.71 -7.36
CA SER A 141 -30.43 6.99 -6.21
C SER A 141 -29.30 6.40 -5.34
N ARG A 142 -29.44 6.48 -4.01
CA ARG A 142 -28.45 5.97 -3.03
C ARG A 142 -27.09 6.67 -3.04
N VAL A 143 -26.99 7.83 -3.69
CA VAL A 143 -25.80 8.67 -3.64
C VAL A 143 -26.13 9.95 -2.88
N ARG A 144 -25.25 10.32 -1.95
CA ARG A 144 -25.27 11.60 -1.26
C ARG A 144 -24.00 12.36 -1.60
N GLU A 145 -24.15 13.57 -2.11
CA GLU A 145 -23.04 14.49 -2.31
C GLU A 145 -22.83 15.35 -1.07
N ILE A 146 -21.58 15.45 -0.61
CA ILE A 146 -21.16 16.30 0.50
C ILE A 146 -20.08 17.24 -0.02
N VAL A 147 -20.45 18.50 -0.21
CA VAL A 147 -19.50 19.54 -0.67
C VAL A 147 -18.85 20.15 0.56
N VAL A 148 -17.52 20.07 0.66
CA VAL A 148 -16.77 20.65 1.78
C VAL A 148 -16.65 22.15 1.57
N PRO A 149 -17.25 23.00 2.43
CA PRO A 149 -17.24 24.45 2.24
C PRO A 149 -15.80 24.98 2.25
N PRO A 150 -15.39 25.90 1.36
CA PRO A 150 -14.04 26.46 1.38
C PRO A 150 -13.66 27.11 2.72
N SER A 151 -14.66 27.65 3.44
CA SER A 151 -14.51 28.27 4.76
C SER A 151 -14.41 27.29 5.93
N TYR A 152 -14.65 26.00 5.72
CA TYR A 152 -14.56 25.02 6.79
C TYR A 152 -13.09 24.81 7.20
N GLU A 153 -12.81 24.96 8.48
CA GLU A 153 -11.53 24.67 9.09
C GLU A 153 -11.73 23.70 10.25
N THR A 154 -10.95 22.62 10.25
CA THR A 154 -10.93 21.66 11.36
C THR A 154 -10.27 22.30 12.60
N LYS A 155 -10.60 21.84 13.81
CA LYS A 155 -10.12 22.46 15.06
C LYS A 155 -8.59 22.45 15.18
N SER A 156 -7.92 21.42 14.67
CA SER A 156 -6.46 21.31 14.72
C SER A 156 -5.74 21.79 13.44
N GLY A 157 -6.49 22.26 12.44
CA GLY A 157 -5.94 22.73 11.15
C GLY A 157 -5.48 21.61 10.21
N ALA A 158 -6.12 20.43 10.25
CA ALA A 158 -5.98 19.40 9.24
C ALA A 158 -6.35 19.91 7.83
N ARG A 159 -5.71 19.33 6.81
CA ARG A 159 -5.74 19.78 5.42
C ARG A 159 -6.04 18.63 4.46
N PHE A 160 -6.24 18.96 3.19
CA PHE A 160 -6.37 17.99 2.09
C PHE A 160 -7.46 16.93 2.35
N LYS A 161 -7.15 15.64 2.12
CA LYS A 161 -8.09 14.53 2.31
C LYS A 161 -8.53 14.38 3.78
N ALA A 162 -7.61 14.59 4.74
CA ALA A 162 -7.93 14.56 6.18
C ALA A 162 -9.02 15.58 6.55
N ARG A 163 -8.95 16.80 6.01
CA ARG A 163 -9.97 17.84 6.21
C ARG A 163 -11.34 17.42 5.69
N ALA A 164 -11.39 16.86 4.48
CA ALA A 164 -12.64 16.41 3.87
C ALA A 164 -13.27 15.25 4.66
N LEU A 165 -12.44 14.30 5.10
CA LEU A 165 -12.87 13.19 5.94
C LEU A 165 -13.38 13.66 7.29
N GLN A 166 -12.67 14.59 7.94
CA GLN A 166 -13.10 15.18 9.21
C GLN A 166 -14.43 15.94 9.07
N TYR A 167 -14.64 16.69 7.98
CA TYR A 167 -15.90 17.39 7.73
C TYR A 167 -17.10 16.44 7.75
N CYS A 168 -16.92 15.21 7.25
CA CYS A 168 -17.98 14.21 7.23
C CYS A 168 -18.33 13.63 8.61
N LEU A 169 -17.46 13.85 9.60
CA LEU A 169 -17.63 13.39 10.98
C LEU A 169 -18.22 14.48 11.89
N GLU A 170 -18.35 15.71 11.41
CA GLU A 170 -18.99 16.80 12.15
C GLU A 170 -20.48 16.48 12.41
N GLU A 171 -20.98 16.81 13.60
CA GLU A 171 -22.33 16.43 14.05
C GLU A 171 -23.44 16.92 13.12
N GLU A 172 -23.26 18.09 12.51
CA GLU A 172 -24.19 18.72 11.59
C GLU A 172 -24.21 18.05 10.19
N VAL A 173 -23.15 17.30 9.87
CA VAL A 173 -22.92 16.73 8.52
C VAL A 173 -23.12 15.22 8.54
N ASN A 174 -22.63 14.53 9.57
CA ASN A 174 -22.71 13.09 9.68
C ASN A 174 -24.17 12.63 9.79
N ARG A 175 -24.53 11.58 9.05
CA ARG A 175 -25.85 10.93 9.12
C ARG A 175 -25.78 9.46 9.50
N LEU A 176 -24.58 8.95 9.72
CA LEU A 176 -24.33 7.54 10.02
C LEU A 176 -24.37 7.30 11.52
N GLN A 177 -24.89 6.15 11.90
CA GLN A 177 -24.90 5.66 13.29
C GLN A 177 -23.56 5.02 13.65
N ASP A 178 -23.25 4.93 14.94
CA ASP A 178 -21.96 4.40 15.41
C ASP A 178 -21.71 2.94 15.01
N SER A 179 -22.78 2.17 14.85
CA SER A 179 -22.76 0.77 14.43
C SER A 179 -22.63 0.58 12.91
N ASP A 180 -22.80 1.65 12.13
CA ASP A 180 -22.65 1.60 10.68
C ASP A 180 -21.16 1.47 10.29
N TRP A 181 -20.94 1.05 9.04
CA TRP A 181 -19.60 0.87 8.49
C TRP A 181 -19.34 1.83 7.35
N ILE A 182 -18.12 2.37 7.27
CA ILE A 182 -17.66 3.18 6.14
C ILE A 182 -16.60 2.40 5.37
N VAL A 183 -16.73 2.34 4.05
CA VAL A 183 -15.69 1.85 3.14
C VAL A 183 -15.10 3.07 2.43
N HIS A 184 -13.85 3.41 2.73
CA HIS A 184 -13.15 4.54 2.11
C HIS A 184 -12.55 4.12 0.76
N LEU A 185 -12.89 4.90 -0.26
CA LEU A 185 -12.49 4.71 -1.65
C LEU A 185 -11.79 5.97 -2.17
N ASP A 186 -10.76 5.77 -2.99
CA ASP A 186 -10.28 6.82 -3.88
C ASP A 186 -11.22 6.96 -5.08
N GLU A 187 -11.16 8.10 -5.78
CA GLU A 187 -12.11 8.43 -6.85
C GLU A 187 -12.04 7.48 -8.06
N GLU A 188 -10.88 6.86 -8.30
CA GLU A 188 -10.69 5.86 -9.35
C GLU A 188 -11.03 4.42 -8.93
N THR A 189 -11.30 4.16 -7.65
CA THR A 189 -11.37 2.79 -7.12
C THR A 189 -12.64 2.08 -7.58
N LEU A 190 -12.47 0.89 -8.15
CA LEU A 190 -13.56 0.01 -8.56
C LEU A 190 -13.67 -1.21 -7.63
N LEU A 191 -14.91 -1.48 -7.21
CA LEU A 191 -15.28 -2.64 -6.41
C LEU A 191 -15.32 -3.90 -7.27
N THR A 192 -14.98 -5.03 -6.66
CA THR A 192 -15.24 -6.37 -7.23
C THR A 192 -16.26 -7.11 -6.38
N ALA A 193 -16.90 -8.13 -6.96
CA ALA A 193 -17.81 -9.00 -6.19
C ALA A 193 -17.08 -9.63 -4.99
N ASN A 194 -15.81 -10.00 -5.14
CA ASN A 194 -15.01 -10.56 -4.05
C ASN A 194 -14.72 -9.53 -2.96
N SER A 195 -14.39 -8.28 -3.30
CA SER A 195 -14.17 -7.24 -2.29
C SER A 195 -15.46 -6.95 -1.52
N ILE A 196 -16.61 -6.93 -2.18
CA ILE A 196 -17.91 -6.75 -1.52
C ILE A 196 -18.19 -7.91 -0.57
N CYS A 197 -18.02 -9.16 -1.02
CA CYS A 197 -18.19 -10.33 -0.13
C CYS A 197 -17.26 -10.27 1.08
N GLY A 198 -16.01 -9.84 0.90
CA GLY A 198 -15.05 -9.67 1.98
C GLY A 198 -15.46 -8.58 2.97
N ILE A 199 -15.91 -7.43 2.48
CA ILE A 199 -16.44 -6.33 3.30
C ILE A 199 -17.63 -6.82 4.12
N LEU A 200 -18.61 -7.47 3.50
CA LEU A 200 -19.78 -7.99 4.20
C LEU A 200 -19.40 -9.00 5.28
N ASN A 201 -18.47 -9.92 4.97
CA ASN A 201 -17.97 -10.88 5.96
C ASN A 201 -17.24 -10.20 7.13
N PHE A 202 -16.52 -9.11 6.88
CA PHE A 202 -15.81 -8.35 7.92
C PHE A 202 -16.79 -7.56 8.80
N CYS A 203 -17.75 -6.86 8.19
CA CYS A 203 -18.76 -6.10 8.91
C CYS A 203 -19.67 -6.99 9.77
N GLU A 204 -20.05 -8.16 9.26
CA GLU A 204 -20.86 -9.15 9.99
C GLU A 204 -20.10 -9.76 11.18
N ASP A 205 -18.81 -10.05 11.00
CA ASP A 205 -17.97 -10.59 12.06
C ASP A 205 -17.78 -9.59 13.20
N GLY A 206 -17.53 -8.31 12.86
CA GLY A 206 -17.56 -7.18 13.80
C GLY A 206 -16.53 -7.24 14.93
N SER A 207 -15.62 -8.21 14.94
CA SER A 207 -14.62 -8.40 16.01
C SER A 207 -13.54 -7.30 16.02
N HIS A 208 -13.32 -6.68 14.87
CA HIS A 208 -12.31 -5.62 14.66
C HIS A 208 -12.96 -4.38 14.06
N GLN A 209 -12.57 -3.19 14.52
CA GLN A 209 -13.22 -1.92 14.13
C GLN A 209 -12.67 -1.36 12.81
N PHE A 210 -11.48 -1.82 12.41
CA PHE A 210 -10.80 -1.34 11.22
C PHE A 210 -10.36 -2.52 10.36
N GLY A 211 -10.45 -2.38 9.05
CA GLY A 211 -10.00 -3.41 8.15
C GLY A 211 -9.42 -2.84 6.87
N GLN A 212 -8.56 -3.62 6.22
CA GLN A 212 -8.00 -3.24 4.92
C GLN A 212 -7.78 -4.44 4.02
N GLY A 213 -8.08 -4.24 2.74
CA GLY A 213 -7.89 -5.26 1.70
C GLY A 213 -6.77 -4.92 0.70
N VAL A 214 -6.74 -5.71 -0.37
CA VAL A 214 -5.72 -5.65 -1.41
C VAL A 214 -6.19 -4.82 -2.59
N ILE A 215 -5.30 -3.97 -3.10
CA ILE A 215 -5.56 -3.16 -4.29
C ILE A 215 -4.69 -3.68 -5.42
N THR A 216 -5.27 -3.81 -6.62
CA THR A 216 -4.58 -4.26 -7.83
C THR A 216 -4.71 -3.23 -8.94
N TYR A 217 -3.69 -3.14 -9.80
CA TYR A 217 -3.54 -2.02 -10.75
C TYR A 217 -3.67 -2.41 -12.23
N ALA A 218 -3.85 -3.69 -12.54
CA ALA A 218 -3.70 -4.25 -13.90
C ALA A 218 -5.01 -4.69 -14.59
N ASN A 219 -6.16 -4.46 -13.96
CA ASN A 219 -7.43 -5.02 -14.41
C ASN A 219 -8.12 -4.20 -15.52
N GLY A 220 -7.87 -2.89 -15.59
CA GLY A 220 -8.43 -1.99 -16.61
C GLY A 220 -7.52 -1.77 -17.83
N GLU A 221 -7.77 -0.68 -18.56
CA GLU A 221 -6.81 -0.19 -19.55
C GLU A 221 -5.54 0.27 -18.84
N ILE A 222 -4.39 -0.29 -19.25
CA ILE A 222 -3.09 0.10 -18.71
C ILE A 222 -2.62 1.32 -19.49
N VAL A 223 -2.51 2.44 -18.80
CA VAL A 223 -2.08 3.71 -19.41
C VAL A 223 -0.56 3.75 -19.55
N ASN A 224 0.17 3.32 -18.52
CA ASN A 224 1.62 3.30 -18.51
C ASN A 224 2.12 1.97 -17.94
N TRP A 225 2.71 1.16 -18.81
CA TRP A 225 3.19 -0.17 -18.44
C TRP A 225 4.31 -0.12 -17.41
N LEU A 226 5.19 0.88 -17.47
CA LEU A 226 6.33 0.95 -16.58
C LEU A 226 5.89 1.22 -15.14
N THR A 227 5.00 2.20 -14.93
CA THR A 227 4.45 2.49 -13.60
C THR A 227 3.56 1.36 -13.07
N THR A 228 2.75 0.71 -13.93
CA THR A 228 1.93 -0.44 -13.54
C THR A 228 2.77 -1.67 -13.14
N LEU A 229 3.85 -1.95 -13.85
CA LEU A 229 4.77 -3.03 -13.49
C LEU A 229 5.52 -2.70 -12.19
N SER A 230 5.93 -1.45 -11.98
CA SER A 230 6.51 -0.99 -10.71
C SER A 230 5.53 -1.14 -9.54
N ASP A 231 4.27 -0.74 -9.70
CA ASP A 231 3.24 -0.85 -8.67
C ASP A 231 2.82 -2.29 -8.35
N SER A 232 3.15 -3.25 -9.22
CA SER A 232 2.86 -4.66 -8.96
C SER A 232 3.55 -5.16 -7.69
N PHE A 233 4.69 -4.58 -7.29
CA PHE A 233 5.32 -4.85 -5.99
C PHE A 233 4.36 -4.61 -4.82
N ARG A 234 3.50 -3.59 -4.91
CA ARG A 234 2.52 -3.26 -3.84
C ARG A 234 1.48 -4.35 -3.65
N VAL A 235 1.13 -5.09 -4.71
CA VAL A 235 0.23 -6.25 -4.60
C VAL A 235 0.89 -7.36 -3.78
N ALA A 236 2.20 -7.55 -3.93
CA ALA A 236 2.95 -8.51 -3.13
C ALA A 236 3.08 -8.05 -1.66
N ASP A 237 3.33 -6.76 -1.42
CA ASP A 237 3.41 -6.20 -0.06
C ASP A 237 2.07 -6.29 0.68
N ASP A 238 0.96 -6.07 -0.04
CA ASP A 238 -0.41 -6.23 0.44
C ASP A 238 -0.72 -7.68 0.84
N MET A 239 -0.35 -8.64 -0.03
CA MET A 239 -0.59 -10.07 0.19
C MET A 239 0.38 -10.69 1.20
N GLY A 240 1.55 -10.08 1.40
CA GLY A 240 2.58 -10.49 2.34
C GLY A 240 2.44 -9.77 3.68
N LYS A 241 3.25 -8.74 3.88
CA LYS A 241 3.41 -8.01 5.14
C LYS A 241 2.10 -7.44 5.66
N LEU A 242 1.30 -6.79 4.81
CA LEU A 242 0.02 -6.21 5.23
C LEU A 242 -0.95 -7.30 5.69
N ARG A 243 -1.11 -8.37 4.92
CA ARG A 243 -1.97 -9.49 5.30
C ARG A 243 -1.54 -10.12 6.62
N LEU A 244 -0.24 -10.36 6.79
CA LEU A 244 0.30 -10.92 8.03
C LEU A 244 0.05 -10.02 9.23
N GLN A 245 0.39 -8.73 9.15
CA GLN A 245 0.25 -7.82 10.31
C GLN A 245 -1.21 -7.73 10.77
N LEU A 246 -2.16 -7.77 9.83
CA LEU A 246 -3.57 -7.64 10.12
C LEU A 246 -4.22 -8.97 10.55
N LYS A 247 -3.84 -10.11 9.96
CA LYS A 247 -4.40 -11.43 10.34
C LYS A 247 -3.81 -12.00 11.61
N MET A 248 -2.53 -11.74 11.88
CA MET A 248 -1.81 -12.38 12.99
C MET A 248 -1.69 -11.46 14.21
N PHE A 249 -1.43 -10.17 13.98
CA PHE A 249 -1.17 -9.22 15.07
C PHE A 249 -2.33 -8.26 15.30
N HIS A 250 -3.31 -8.20 14.38
CA HIS A 250 -4.44 -7.28 14.39
C HIS A 250 -4.03 -5.81 14.57
N LYS A 251 -2.87 -5.44 14.01
CA LYS A 251 -2.22 -4.14 14.20
C LYS A 251 -1.55 -3.65 12.90
N PRO A 252 -1.58 -2.34 12.61
CA PRO A 252 -0.96 -1.75 11.42
C PRO A 252 0.55 -1.51 11.63
N LEU A 253 1.30 -2.54 12.04
CA LEU A 253 2.70 -2.43 12.49
C LEU A 253 3.64 -1.67 11.52
N PHE A 254 3.44 -1.85 10.22
CA PHE A 254 4.22 -1.25 9.14
C PHE A 254 3.45 -0.17 8.37
N GLY A 255 2.39 0.37 8.96
CA GLY A 255 1.51 1.36 8.36
C GLY A 255 0.25 0.76 7.75
N TRP A 256 -0.55 1.66 7.16
CA TRP A 256 -1.88 1.44 6.64
C TRP A 256 -2.07 2.31 5.39
N LYS A 257 -2.96 1.92 4.47
CA LYS A 257 -3.18 2.61 3.19
C LYS A 257 -4.52 3.36 3.25
N GLY A 258 -4.69 4.38 2.41
CA GLY A 258 -5.87 5.24 2.43
C GLY A 258 -7.03 4.83 1.53
N SER A 259 -6.97 3.64 0.93
CA SER A 259 -8.02 3.09 0.06
C SER A 259 -8.19 1.59 0.33
N PHE A 260 -9.39 1.08 0.04
CA PHE A 260 -9.90 -0.21 0.50
C PHE A 260 -9.75 -0.38 2.02
N VAL A 261 -10.16 0.66 2.73
CA VAL A 261 -10.24 0.71 4.18
C VAL A 261 -11.69 0.59 4.59
N VAL A 262 -11.97 -0.23 5.60
CA VAL A 262 -13.29 -0.32 6.23
C VAL A 262 -13.17 0.08 7.69
N THR A 263 -14.07 0.92 8.15
CA THR A 263 -14.08 1.44 9.52
C THR A 263 -15.48 1.35 10.11
N GLN A 264 -15.56 1.08 11.41
CA GLN A 264 -16.79 1.27 12.16
C GLN A 264 -16.92 2.76 12.51
N VAL A 265 -18.07 3.38 12.20
CA VAL A 265 -18.29 4.83 12.33
C VAL A 265 -17.97 5.33 13.74
N GLY A 266 -18.43 4.62 14.77
CA GLY A 266 -18.18 5.00 16.17
C GLY A 266 -16.69 5.01 16.54
N ALA A 267 -15.90 4.09 15.98
CA ALA A 267 -14.45 4.04 16.18
C ALA A 267 -13.74 5.12 15.36
N GLU A 268 -14.12 5.32 14.09
CA GLU A 268 -13.58 6.38 13.24
C GLU A 268 -13.78 7.77 13.86
N ARG A 269 -14.97 8.06 14.38
CA ARG A 269 -15.25 9.35 15.01
C ARG A 269 -14.41 9.59 16.27
N LYS A 270 -14.15 8.52 17.06
CA LYS A 270 -13.30 8.60 18.26
C LYS A 270 -11.83 8.80 17.92
N VAL A 271 -11.34 8.21 16.84
CA VAL A 271 -9.96 8.41 16.38
C VAL A 271 -9.80 9.78 15.72
N SER A 272 -10.80 10.19 14.91
CA SER A 272 -10.85 11.44 14.14
C SER A 272 -9.79 11.54 13.05
N PHE A 273 -10.03 12.36 12.01
CA PHE A 273 -9.01 12.74 11.04
C PHE A 273 -8.40 14.13 11.35
N ASP A 274 -8.84 14.78 12.43
CA ASP A 274 -8.36 16.10 12.87
C ASP A 274 -7.06 16.02 13.68
N HIS A 275 -5.97 15.63 13.02
CA HIS A 275 -4.64 15.48 13.65
C HIS A 275 -3.66 16.62 13.33
N GLY A 276 -4.15 17.64 12.63
CA GLY A 276 -3.43 18.84 12.26
C GLY A 276 -2.61 18.66 10.98
N PRO A 277 -1.78 19.66 10.64
CA PRO A 277 -1.03 19.66 9.38
C PRO A 277 -0.11 18.44 9.20
N GLU A 278 0.50 17.96 10.29
CA GLU A 278 1.39 16.79 10.26
C GLU A 278 0.66 15.48 9.91
N GLY A 279 -0.60 15.34 10.32
CA GLY A 279 -1.44 14.18 10.01
C GLY A 279 -2.22 14.31 8.70
N SER A 280 -1.92 15.32 7.86
CA SER A 280 -2.71 15.62 6.66
C SER A 280 -2.15 15.06 5.34
N ILE A 281 -0.88 14.63 5.32
CA ILE A 281 -0.20 14.20 4.08
C ILE A 281 -0.32 12.68 3.85
N ALA A 282 -0.15 11.91 4.93
CA ALA A 282 -0.39 10.48 5.02
C ALA A 282 -1.42 10.25 6.15
N GLU A 283 -2.63 10.78 5.93
CA GLU A 283 -3.71 10.81 6.90
C GLU A 283 -4.14 9.41 7.34
N ASP A 284 -4.11 8.48 6.40
CA ASP A 284 -4.36 7.06 6.58
C ASP A 284 -3.40 6.43 7.59
N CYS A 285 -2.10 6.57 7.37
CA CYS A 285 -1.08 6.02 8.23
C CYS A 285 -1.11 6.69 9.60
N TYR A 286 -1.25 8.02 9.66
CA TYR A 286 -1.34 8.73 10.93
C TYR A 286 -2.56 8.27 11.74
N PHE A 287 -3.74 8.23 11.11
CA PHE A 287 -4.97 7.71 11.72
C PHE A 287 -4.75 6.31 12.28
N SER A 288 -4.14 5.40 11.52
CA SER A 288 -3.93 4.01 11.95
C SER A 288 -3.05 3.89 13.19
N MET A 289 -2.05 4.76 13.33
CA MET A 289 -1.17 4.81 14.49
C MET A 289 -1.88 5.33 15.73
N VAL A 290 -2.75 6.35 15.57
CA VAL A 290 -3.58 6.87 16.66
C VAL A 290 -4.64 5.85 17.07
N ALA A 291 -5.29 5.19 16.11
CA ALA A 291 -6.22 4.10 16.36
C ALA A 291 -5.58 2.96 17.16
N MET A 292 -4.38 2.53 16.76
CA MET A 292 -3.62 1.52 17.51
C MET A 292 -3.26 2.00 18.93
N LYS A 293 -2.88 3.28 19.09
CA LYS A 293 -2.62 3.89 20.40
C LYS A 293 -3.88 3.90 21.29
N HIS A 294 -5.05 4.11 20.71
CA HIS A 294 -6.35 4.03 21.41
C HIS A 294 -6.79 2.59 21.71
N GLY A 295 -5.99 1.57 21.37
CA GLY A 295 -6.27 0.17 21.66
C GLY A 295 -7.22 -0.49 20.67
N TYR A 296 -7.53 0.16 19.54
CA TYR A 296 -8.32 -0.48 18.49
C TYR A 296 -7.53 -1.55 17.75
N SER A 297 -8.27 -2.52 17.23
CA SER A 297 -7.73 -3.66 16.49
C SER A 297 -8.17 -3.64 15.03
N PHE A 298 -7.38 -4.32 14.20
CA PHE A 298 -7.52 -4.32 12.76
C PHE A 298 -7.62 -5.75 12.20
N ASP A 299 -8.22 -5.94 11.04
CA ASP A 299 -8.13 -7.21 10.31
C ASP A 299 -7.98 -7.03 8.79
N PHE A 300 -7.51 -8.07 8.14
CA PHE A 300 -7.41 -8.14 6.70
C PHE A 300 -8.73 -8.54 6.08
N ILE A 301 -9.15 -7.78 5.06
CA ILE A 301 -10.38 -8.02 4.31
C ILE A 301 -10.04 -8.78 3.04
N GLU A 302 -10.69 -9.93 2.86
CA GLU A 302 -10.52 -10.76 1.67
C GLU A 302 -11.13 -10.09 0.43
N GLY A 303 -10.60 -10.42 -0.75
CA GLY A 303 -11.02 -9.80 -2.00
C GLY A 303 -10.16 -8.61 -2.39
N GLU A 304 -10.37 -8.12 -3.62
CA GLU A 304 -9.47 -7.16 -4.27
C GLU A 304 -10.28 -6.01 -4.85
N MET A 305 -9.80 -4.78 -4.67
CA MET A 305 -10.27 -3.61 -5.39
C MET A 305 -9.34 -3.29 -6.55
N LEU A 306 -9.86 -2.55 -7.52
CA LEU A 306 -9.15 -2.20 -8.74
C LEU A 306 -8.87 -0.71 -8.76
N GLU A 307 -7.61 -0.34 -8.93
CA GLU A 307 -7.19 1.05 -9.10
C GLU A 307 -6.29 1.18 -10.34
N LYS A 308 -5.82 2.40 -10.59
CA LYS A 308 -4.87 2.69 -11.66
C LYS A 308 -3.56 3.21 -11.09
N SER A 309 -2.46 2.75 -11.68
CA SER A 309 -1.15 3.34 -11.44
C SER A 309 -1.06 4.76 -12.02
N PRO A 310 -0.15 5.61 -11.52
CA PRO A 310 0.13 6.92 -12.10
C PRO A 310 0.40 6.85 -13.60
N PHE A 311 -0.15 7.79 -14.37
CA PHE A 311 -0.09 7.76 -15.84
C PHE A 311 1.27 8.19 -16.39
N THR A 312 1.99 9.01 -15.64
CA THR A 312 3.33 9.46 -16.01
C THR A 312 4.36 9.06 -14.96
N MET A 313 5.64 9.02 -15.37
CA MET A 313 6.75 8.79 -14.44
C MET A 313 6.89 9.96 -13.45
N TRP A 314 6.56 11.19 -13.87
CA TRP A 314 6.58 12.35 -12.99
C TRP A 314 5.54 12.25 -11.88
N ASP A 315 4.30 11.87 -12.22
CA ASP A 315 3.25 11.64 -11.23
C ASP A 315 3.64 10.53 -10.25
N PHE A 316 4.26 9.46 -10.76
CA PHE A 316 4.78 8.38 -9.94
C PHE A 316 5.81 8.89 -8.93
N LEU A 317 6.81 9.65 -9.38
CA LEU A 317 7.81 10.25 -8.51
C LEU A 317 7.18 11.17 -7.45
N GLN A 318 6.24 12.04 -7.83
CA GLN A 318 5.57 12.95 -6.90
C GLN A 318 4.73 12.19 -5.87
N GLN A 319 4.09 11.09 -6.26
CA GLN A 319 3.37 10.22 -5.35
C GLN A 319 4.31 9.60 -4.30
N ARG A 320 5.44 9.05 -4.72
CA ARG A 320 6.46 8.47 -3.82
C ARG A 320 7.06 9.51 -2.88
N LYS A 321 7.41 10.67 -3.42
CA LYS A 321 7.87 11.84 -2.64
C LYS A 321 6.87 12.18 -1.52
N ARG A 322 5.59 12.31 -1.86
CA ARG A 322 4.51 12.66 -0.92
C ARG A 322 4.37 11.61 0.17
N TRP A 323 4.37 10.32 -0.19
CA TRP A 323 4.29 9.24 0.79
C TRP A 323 5.46 9.27 1.76
N LEU A 324 6.70 9.41 1.28
CA LEU A 324 7.86 9.50 2.15
C LEU A 324 7.74 10.67 3.14
N GLN A 325 7.37 11.86 2.65
CA GLN A 325 7.21 13.04 3.49
C GLN A 325 6.13 12.85 4.55
N GLY A 326 4.97 12.31 4.17
CA GLY A 326 3.87 12.02 5.09
C GLY A 326 4.25 10.99 6.16
N LEU A 327 4.89 9.89 5.76
CA LEU A 327 5.35 8.86 6.68
C LEU A 327 6.42 9.38 7.64
N LEU A 328 7.35 10.22 7.16
CA LEU A 328 8.33 10.90 8.02
C LEU A 328 7.64 11.79 9.08
N LEU A 329 6.60 12.54 8.69
CA LEU A 329 5.82 13.34 9.65
C LEU A 329 5.15 12.45 10.71
N THR A 330 4.57 11.31 10.31
CA THR A 330 3.96 10.34 11.24
C THR A 330 4.98 9.76 12.22
N VAL A 331 6.14 9.29 11.74
CA VAL A 331 7.15 8.65 12.63
C VAL A 331 7.82 9.67 13.56
N HIS A 332 7.87 10.94 13.17
CA HIS A 332 8.44 12.01 14.00
C HIS A 332 7.43 12.72 14.90
N SER A 333 6.12 12.51 14.72
CA SER A 333 5.11 13.19 15.54
C SER A 333 5.24 12.80 17.02
N PRO A 334 5.33 13.77 17.95
CA PRO A 334 5.37 13.50 19.38
C PRO A 334 4.01 13.05 19.95
N LYS A 335 2.93 13.17 19.17
CA LYS A 335 1.57 12.79 19.61
C LYS A 335 1.35 11.27 19.62
N ILE A 336 2.21 10.53 18.92
CA ILE A 336 2.18 9.06 18.81
C ILE A 336 3.42 8.50 19.52
N ASP A 337 3.20 7.57 20.44
CA ASP A 337 4.28 7.00 21.24
C ASP A 337 5.26 6.21 20.35
N ALA A 338 6.56 6.25 20.70
CA ALA A 338 7.61 5.61 19.92
C ALA A 338 7.40 4.10 19.70
N ALA A 339 6.85 3.40 20.70
CA ALA A 339 6.58 1.96 20.61
C ALA A 339 5.58 1.62 19.50
N HIS A 340 4.54 2.45 19.32
CA HIS A 340 3.51 2.25 18.31
C HIS A 340 4.04 2.45 16.88
N LYS A 341 5.07 3.30 16.72
CA LYS A 341 5.64 3.65 15.41
C LYS A 341 7.01 3.03 15.13
N MET A 342 7.51 2.12 15.98
CA MET A 342 8.88 1.58 15.85
C MET A 342 9.09 0.79 14.55
N LEU A 343 8.22 -0.16 14.23
CA LEU A 343 8.33 -0.97 13.01
C LEU A 343 8.06 -0.17 11.74
N LEU A 344 7.13 0.79 11.80
CA LEU A 344 6.92 1.80 10.77
C LEU A 344 8.19 2.62 10.55
N ALA A 345 8.80 3.14 11.63
CA ALA A 345 10.03 3.93 11.55
C ALA A 345 11.16 3.14 10.91
N LEU A 346 11.38 1.87 11.29
CA LEU A 346 12.37 1.02 10.64
C LEU A 346 12.13 0.91 9.12
N SER A 347 10.87 0.74 8.69
CA SER A 347 10.53 0.66 7.27
C SER A 347 10.73 1.98 6.53
N VAL A 348 10.35 3.09 7.16
CA VAL A 348 10.54 4.44 6.60
C VAL A 348 12.02 4.78 6.48
N TYR A 349 12.85 4.45 7.48
CA TYR A 349 14.29 4.68 7.42
C TYR A 349 15.01 3.72 6.47
N ALA A 350 14.53 2.49 6.32
CA ALA A 350 14.98 1.58 5.27
C ALA A 350 14.78 2.20 3.88
N TRP A 351 13.61 2.80 3.63
CA TRP A 351 13.33 3.49 2.36
C TRP A 351 14.13 4.80 2.23
N THR A 352 14.22 5.60 3.31
CA THR A 352 14.95 6.87 3.32
C THR A 352 16.46 6.68 3.06
N THR A 353 17.02 5.56 3.50
CA THR A 353 18.44 5.23 3.30
C THR A 353 18.71 4.49 1.99
N MET A 354 17.66 4.20 1.20
CA MET A 354 17.75 3.50 -0.09
C MET A 354 18.75 4.12 -1.08
N PRO A 355 18.88 5.46 -1.21
CA PRO A 355 19.87 6.06 -2.10
C PRO A 355 21.30 5.66 -1.78
N VAL A 356 21.60 5.40 -0.50
CA VAL A 356 22.95 5.04 -0.06
C VAL A 356 23.11 3.51 0.01
N THR A 357 22.07 2.77 0.38
CA THR A 357 22.13 1.30 0.41
C THR A 357 22.13 0.70 -1.00
N SER A 358 21.42 1.29 -1.96
CA SER A 358 21.44 0.83 -3.36
C SER A 358 22.80 1.03 -4.05
N LEU A 359 23.63 1.97 -3.59
CA LEU A 359 25.02 2.10 -4.06
C LEU A 359 25.86 0.84 -3.81
N GLN A 360 25.47 -0.01 -2.85
CA GLN A 360 26.16 -1.27 -2.59
C GLN A 360 26.17 -2.22 -3.78
N LEU A 361 25.21 -2.09 -4.71
CA LEU A 361 25.25 -2.84 -5.97
C LEU A 361 26.54 -2.57 -6.76
N PHE A 362 27.10 -1.36 -6.62
CA PHE A 362 28.36 -0.96 -7.26
C PHE A 362 29.55 -1.01 -6.29
N LEU A 363 29.33 -0.67 -5.02
CA LEU A 363 30.42 -0.63 -4.03
C LEU A 363 30.88 -2.03 -3.61
N CYS A 364 30.00 -3.02 -3.49
CA CYS A 364 30.41 -4.36 -3.04
C CYS A 364 31.40 -5.05 -4.00
N PRO A 365 31.22 -5.00 -5.34
CA PRO A 365 32.21 -5.53 -6.26
C PRO A 365 33.54 -4.76 -6.28
N LEU A 366 33.50 -3.44 -6.08
CA LEU A 366 34.68 -2.56 -6.17
C LEU A 366 35.49 -2.50 -4.86
N PHE A 367 34.81 -2.59 -3.72
CA PHE A 367 35.35 -2.47 -2.37
C PHE A 367 34.86 -3.64 -1.52
N PRO A 368 35.30 -4.88 -1.81
CA PRO A 368 34.82 -6.05 -1.08
C PRO A 368 35.22 -5.97 0.40
N LEU A 369 34.30 -6.41 1.26
CA LEU A 369 34.53 -6.60 2.69
C LEU A 369 34.67 -8.10 2.99
N PRO A 370 35.31 -8.46 4.12
CA PRO A 370 35.31 -9.82 4.63
C PRO A 370 33.89 -10.38 4.70
N LYS A 371 33.77 -11.61 4.26
CA LYS A 371 32.57 -12.42 4.31
C LYS A 371 32.27 -12.76 5.75
N PHE A 372 31.01 -12.63 6.09
CA PHE A 372 30.46 -13.07 7.35
C PHE A 372 29.15 -13.76 7.04
N LEU A 373 29.20 -15.09 6.97
CA LEU A 373 28.14 -15.93 6.41
C LEU A 373 26.73 -15.56 6.88
N PRO A 374 26.45 -15.40 8.20
CA PRO A 374 25.10 -15.04 8.66
C PRO A 374 24.60 -13.72 8.07
N PHE A 375 25.49 -12.75 7.93
CA PHE A 375 25.17 -11.42 7.44
C PHE A 375 25.06 -11.39 5.91
N ASP A 376 25.98 -12.03 5.19
CA ASP A 376 25.89 -12.22 3.74
C ASP A 376 24.60 -12.96 3.33
N ALA A 377 24.27 -14.05 4.03
CA ALA A 377 23.03 -14.77 3.81
C ALA A 377 21.80 -13.90 4.10
N THR A 378 21.85 -13.05 5.13
CA THR A 378 20.75 -12.13 5.46
C THR A 378 20.55 -11.06 4.40
N ILE A 379 21.63 -10.45 3.89
CA ILE A 379 21.56 -9.47 2.80
C ILE A 379 21.06 -10.12 1.51
N ALA A 380 21.55 -11.31 1.18
CA ALA A 380 21.07 -12.06 0.02
C ALA A 380 19.58 -12.42 0.18
N PHE A 381 19.13 -12.82 1.37
CA PHE A 381 17.73 -13.05 1.67
C PHE A 381 16.87 -11.80 1.44
N ILE A 382 17.29 -10.63 1.93
CA ILE A 382 16.59 -9.35 1.72
C ILE A 382 16.47 -9.04 0.22
N GLY A 383 17.56 -9.21 -0.54
CA GLY A 383 17.54 -9.06 -1.99
C GLY A 383 16.58 -10.03 -2.67
N ALA A 384 16.63 -11.31 -2.28
CA ALA A 384 15.79 -12.37 -2.84
C ALA A 384 14.30 -12.08 -2.64
N ILE A 385 13.88 -11.72 -1.42
CA ILE A 385 12.48 -11.41 -1.11
C ILE A 385 12.01 -10.21 -1.94
N ASN A 386 12.75 -9.10 -1.95
CA ASN A 386 12.33 -7.90 -2.66
C ASN A 386 12.21 -8.12 -4.17
N LEU A 387 13.15 -8.87 -4.79
CA LEU A 387 13.07 -9.20 -6.21
C LEU A 387 11.89 -10.13 -6.51
N TYR A 388 11.67 -11.14 -5.66
CA TYR A 388 10.55 -12.06 -5.82
C TYR A 388 9.20 -11.36 -5.73
N MET A 389 9.08 -10.34 -4.88
CA MET A 389 7.83 -9.55 -4.75
C MET A 389 7.41 -8.88 -6.07
N TYR A 390 8.34 -8.42 -6.91
CA TYR A 390 7.98 -7.92 -8.25
C TYR A 390 7.38 -9.02 -9.13
N LEU A 391 8.02 -10.20 -9.13
CA LEU A 391 7.56 -11.36 -9.93
C LEU A 391 6.18 -11.83 -9.45
N PHE A 392 6.03 -12.02 -8.14
CA PHE A 392 4.76 -12.44 -7.54
C PHE A 392 3.65 -11.43 -7.79
N GLY A 393 3.94 -10.14 -7.60
CA GLY A 393 3.00 -9.05 -7.83
C GLY A 393 2.44 -9.04 -9.24
N VAL A 394 3.31 -9.24 -10.25
CA VAL A 394 2.89 -9.34 -11.66
C VAL A 394 2.08 -10.60 -11.91
N ILE A 395 2.54 -11.76 -11.42
CA ILE A 395 1.78 -13.01 -11.56
C ILE A 395 0.39 -12.86 -10.96
N LYS A 396 0.29 -12.29 -9.74
CA LYS A 396 -0.99 -12.11 -9.06
C LYS A 396 -1.89 -11.12 -9.79
N SER A 397 -1.35 -10.01 -10.27
CA SER A 397 -2.10 -8.95 -10.96
C SER A 397 -2.61 -9.38 -12.34
N PHE A 398 -1.83 -10.18 -13.07
CA PHE A 398 -2.09 -10.49 -14.48
C PHE A 398 -2.64 -11.90 -14.72
N SER A 399 -2.50 -12.82 -13.75
CA SER A 399 -2.93 -14.22 -13.91
C SER A 399 -4.42 -14.39 -14.21
N HIS A 400 -5.29 -13.52 -13.69
CA HIS A 400 -6.72 -13.58 -13.99
C HIS A 400 -6.99 -13.23 -15.46
N ARG A 401 -6.38 -12.14 -15.95
CA ARG A 401 -6.57 -11.61 -17.30
C ARG A 401 -5.95 -12.49 -18.39
N TYR A 402 -4.76 -13.03 -18.14
CA TYR A 402 -3.96 -13.74 -19.14
C TYR A 402 -3.80 -15.24 -18.85
N ARG A 403 -4.69 -15.83 -18.04
CA ARG A 403 -4.66 -17.27 -17.69
C ARG A 403 -4.53 -18.21 -18.90
N LYS A 404 -5.13 -17.84 -20.03
CA LYS A 404 -5.13 -18.62 -21.28
C LYS A 404 -3.95 -18.32 -22.20
N ASN A 405 -3.12 -17.32 -21.89
CA ASN A 405 -2.00 -16.90 -22.72
C ASN A 405 -0.72 -16.79 -21.88
N VAL A 406 -0.10 -17.95 -21.64
CA VAL A 406 1.12 -18.09 -20.82
C VAL A 406 2.27 -17.23 -21.36
N TRP A 407 2.39 -17.11 -22.68
CA TRP A 407 3.41 -16.28 -23.32
C TRP A 407 3.28 -14.80 -22.94
N ARG A 408 2.06 -14.25 -22.90
CA ARG A 408 1.85 -12.87 -22.44
C ARG A 408 2.20 -12.71 -20.96
N LEU A 409 1.83 -13.67 -20.12
CA LEU A 409 2.18 -13.63 -18.70
C LEU A 409 3.71 -13.63 -18.52
N LEU A 410 4.42 -14.50 -19.25
CA LEU A 410 5.87 -14.57 -19.24
C LEU A 410 6.51 -13.26 -19.74
N LEU A 411 5.97 -12.68 -20.82
CA LEU A 411 6.41 -11.38 -21.35
C LEU A 411 6.30 -10.28 -20.29
N TYR A 412 5.19 -10.20 -19.55
CA TYR A 412 5.03 -9.21 -18.49
C TYR A 412 5.92 -9.48 -17.28
N THR A 413 6.16 -10.75 -16.93
CA THR A 413 7.15 -11.10 -15.90
C THR A 413 8.55 -10.66 -16.29
N VAL A 414 8.96 -10.84 -17.55
CA VAL A 414 10.23 -10.31 -18.09
C VAL A 414 10.22 -8.78 -18.07
N GLY A 415 9.12 -8.15 -18.48
CA GLY A 415 8.94 -6.70 -18.40
C GLY A 415 9.09 -6.15 -16.98
N ALA A 416 8.61 -6.89 -15.97
CA ALA A 416 8.77 -6.54 -14.56
C ALA A 416 10.25 -6.50 -14.16
N ILE A 417 11.04 -7.50 -14.58
CA ILE A 417 12.48 -7.55 -14.33
C ILE A 417 13.19 -6.37 -14.97
N ILE A 418 12.81 -6.01 -16.21
CA ILE A 418 13.35 -4.86 -16.93
C ILE A 418 12.96 -3.53 -16.25
N ALA A 419 11.81 -3.47 -15.57
CA ALA A 419 11.37 -2.30 -14.83
C ALA A 419 12.10 -2.09 -13.49
N ILE A 420 12.79 -3.10 -12.95
CA ILE A 420 13.46 -3.00 -11.63
C ILE A 420 14.52 -1.88 -11.58
N PRO A 421 15.47 -1.78 -12.54
CA PRO A 421 16.43 -0.67 -12.55
C PRO A 421 15.76 0.70 -12.59
N PHE A 422 14.70 0.84 -13.39
CA PHE A 422 13.89 2.06 -13.41
C PHE A 422 13.29 2.34 -12.03
N ASN A 423 12.72 1.32 -11.39
CA ASN A 423 12.09 1.51 -10.08
C ASN A 423 13.12 1.92 -9.01
N ILE A 424 14.33 1.33 -9.03
CA ILE A 424 15.42 1.74 -8.14
C ILE A 424 15.78 3.21 -8.35
N VAL A 425 15.92 3.64 -9.60
CA VAL A 425 16.26 5.04 -9.92
C VAL A 425 15.16 5.99 -9.46
N ILE A 426 13.89 5.73 -9.81
CA ILE A 426 12.79 6.65 -9.50
C ILE A 426 12.53 6.72 -7.99
N GLU A 427 12.62 5.60 -7.26
CA GLU A 427 12.48 5.58 -5.80
C GLU A 427 13.63 6.35 -5.13
N ASN A 428 14.87 6.17 -5.59
CA ASN A 428 16.01 6.95 -5.09
C ASN A 428 15.83 8.45 -5.33
N VAL A 429 15.44 8.85 -6.55
CA VAL A 429 15.18 10.26 -6.85
C VAL A 429 14.02 10.80 -6.00
N ALA A 430 12.95 10.03 -5.83
CA ALA A 430 11.82 10.41 -4.98
C ALA A 430 12.25 10.63 -3.52
N VAL A 431 13.15 9.79 -3.00
CA VAL A 431 13.71 9.96 -1.66
C VAL A 431 14.53 11.25 -1.55
N LEU A 432 15.46 11.49 -2.47
CA LEU A 432 16.28 12.72 -2.45
C LEU A 432 15.37 13.96 -2.55
N VAL A 433 14.46 13.99 -3.53
CA VAL A 433 13.51 15.09 -3.71
C VAL A 433 12.55 15.23 -2.52
N GLY A 434 12.19 14.15 -1.85
CA GLY A 434 11.33 14.16 -0.67
C GLY A 434 12.02 14.75 0.57
N LEU A 435 13.31 14.47 0.73
CA LEU A 435 14.12 14.99 1.83
C LEU A 435 14.44 16.49 1.69
N TRP A 436 14.76 16.96 0.48
CA TRP A 436 15.10 18.36 0.21
C TRP A 436 13.94 19.24 -0.28
N GLY A 437 12.82 18.65 -0.71
CA GLY A 437 11.66 19.38 -1.22
C GLY A 437 10.75 19.91 -0.12
N ASP A 438 9.91 20.90 -0.48
CA ASP A 438 8.89 21.43 0.44
C ASP A 438 7.90 20.32 0.83
N LYS A 439 7.69 20.18 2.15
CA LYS A 439 6.80 19.20 2.79
C LYS A 439 5.36 19.69 2.93
N LYS A 440 5.07 20.95 2.59
CA LYS A 440 3.76 21.59 2.75
C LYS A 440 2.87 21.53 1.50
N THR A 441 3.37 21.00 0.39
CA THR A 441 2.66 20.94 -0.89
C THR A 441 2.07 19.55 -1.13
N PHE A 442 0.81 19.50 -1.58
CA PHE A 442 0.13 18.25 -1.94
C PHE A 442 -0.06 18.18 -3.45
N PHE A 443 0.74 17.35 -4.10
CA PHE A 443 0.64 17.12 -5.54
C PHE A 443 -0.45 16.09 -5.85
N ILE A 444 -1.32 16.40 -6.82
CA ILE A 444 -2.42 15.54 -7.27
C ILE A 444 -1.97 14.82 -8.54
N VAL A 445 -1.99 13.49 -8.50
CA VAL A 445 -1.68 12.63 -9.65
C VAL A 445 -2.78 12.74 -10.69
N GLN A 446 -2.40 12.86 -11.97
CA GLN A 446 -3.37 12.87 -13.07
C GLN A 446 -4.12 11.54 -13.18
N LYS A 447 -5.44 11.64 -13.43
CA LYS A 447 -6.37 10.49 -13.48
C LYS A 447 -7.01 10.27 -14.85
N GLU A 448 -6.80 11.19 -15.79
CA GLU A 448 -7.25 11.12 -17.19
C GLU A 448 -6.09 11.50 -18.14
N ARG A 449 -6.15 11.04 -19.41
CA ARG A 449 -5.06 11.20 -20.40
C ARG A 449 -4.93 12.61 -20.98
N GLU A 450 -5.93 13.48 -20.78
CA GLU A 450 -5.91 14.85 -21.28
C GLU A 450 -6.04 15.84 -20.12
N PRO A 451 -5.17 16.86 -20.01
CA PRO A 451 -5.49 18.03 -19.19
C PRO A 451 -6.65 18.74 -19.88
N MET A 452 -7.78 18.92 -19.18
CA MET A 452 -8.79 19.86 -19.66
C MET A 452 -8.14 21.25 -19.69
N ILE A 453 -7.99 21.78 -20.90
CA ILE A 453 -8.01 23.23 -21.10
C ILE A 453 -9.43 23.63 -20.70
N VAL A 454 -9.61 24.07 -19.46
CA VAL A 454 -10.83 24.76 -19.00
C VAL A 454 -10.65 26.24 -19.29
#